data_AF-V2ZBR1-F1
#
_entry.id   AF-V2ZBR1-F1
#
_cell.length_a   1.000
_cell.length_b   1.000
_cell.length_c   1.000
_cell.angle_alpha   90.00
_cell.angle_beta   90.00
_cell.angle_gamma   90.00
#
_symmetry.space_group_name_H-M   'P 1'
#
loop_
_entity.id
_entity.type
_entity.pdbx_description
1 polymer ?
#
loop_
_entity_poly.entity_id
_entity_poly.type
_entity_poly.pdbx_seq_one_letter_code
_entity_poly.pdbx_strand_id
1 'polypeptide(L)'
;MEKLKLSLLQKWDISDQYTFVHSTGILNDGRALIFTREAEVSDKYCVIMFSPSEVKKIAVCDCSDSGRNYPVFFMCGEGFGIIKDGKQIEYYRGDFSVPEIIPIKNGSLISGKVIPEKAQQRCFQVISDSSLIPVCFENKIYYGLARCFGLLDIDFEVKSAKWKSFLEIDKKAFVNYDDSNDEMPKIDSLKIFDNEIYAFTSGESTTSVNKWGLDYYALAKISDKGKVTEKLIESDNLKSSGKKGGVNGTFTNSEYVIMTPLFKNDDWNGKQKVFSLSTGEYFDIGFPKGMAKHTLHNISENLCLTSLYNRGLREIAVCKIETVN
;
A
#
# COMPACT_ATOMS: atom_id res chain seq x y z
N MET A 1 -23.46 -5.23 13.02
CA MET A 1 -22.37 -4.94 12.08
C MET A 1 -22.10 -6.21 11.32
N GLU A 2 -22.16 -6.13 10.00
CA GLU A 2 -21.97 -7.28 9.14
C GLU A 2 -20.54 -7.79 9.18
N LYS A 3 -20.37 -9.06 8.80
CA LYS A 3 -19.09 -9.76 8.92
C LYS A 3 -18.68 -10.31 7.57
N LEU A 4 -17.51 -9.91 7.07
CA LEU A 4 -16.85 -10.57 5.95
C LEU A 4 -16.26 -11.88 6.46
N LYS A 5 -17.02 -12.97 6.31
CA LYS A 5 -16.60 -14.30 6.74
C LYS A 5 -15.66 -14.91 5.72
N LEU A 6 -14.50 -15.37 6.20
CA LEU A 6 -13.45 -15.95 5.39
C LEU A 6 -13.40 -17.47 5.59
N SER A 7 -13.25 -18.19 4.49
CA SER A 7 -12.98 -19.63 4.45
C SER A 7 -11.55 -19.87 3.96
N LEU A 8 -10.82 -20.79 4.57
CA LEU A 8 -9.44 -21.08 4.18
C LEU A 8 -9.42 -21.89 2.88
N LEU A 9 -8.67 -21.43 1.87
CA LEU A 9 -8.39 -22.22 0.66
C LEU A 9 -7.05 -22.94 0.80
N GLN A 10 -5.99 -22.18 1.10
CA GLN A 10 -4.65 -22.72 1.21
C GLN A 10 -3.81 -21.93 2.20
N LYS A 11 -2.89 -22.63 2.87
CA LYS A 11 -1.95 -22.07 3.84
C LYS A 11 -0.58 -22.66 3.64
N TRP A 12 0.44 -21.81 3.72
CA TRP A 12 1.85 -22.19 3.67
C TRP A 12 2.55 -21.73 4.94
N ASP A 13 3.40 -22.58 5.49
CA ASP A 13 4.40 -22.20 6.48
C ASP A 13 5.69 -21.91 5.70
N ILE A 14 6.18 -20.68 5.76
CA ILE A 14 7.40 -20.28 5.05
C ILE A 14 8.60 -20.20 5.99
N SER A 15 8.42 -20.50 7.29
CA SER A 15 9.38 -20.30 8.36
C SER A 15 9.88 -18.85 8.41
N ASP A 16 10.53 -18.42 9.50
CA ASP A 16 10.90 -17.00 9.71
C ASP A 16 12.05 -16.49 8.79
N GLN A 17 12.11 -16.94 7.53
CA GLN A 17 13.08 -16.62 6.49
C GLN A 17 12.92 -15.19 5.94
N TYR A 18 11.74 -14.60 6.12
CA TYR A 18 11.37 -13.29 5.58
C TYR A 18 10.85 -12.37 6.68
N THR A 19 10.95 -11.05 6.48
CA THR A 19 10.57 -10.10 7.53
C THR A 19 9.05 -9.89 7.61
N PHE A 20 8.53 -8.91 6.89
CA PHE A 20 7.13 -8.50 6.93
C PHE A 20 6.63 -8.30 5.51
N VAL A 21 5.31 -8.31 5.36
CA VAL A 21 4.65 -8.04 4.09
C VAL A 21 4.80 -6.55 3.79
N HIS A 22 5.50 -6.22 2.71
CA HIS A 22 5.72 -4.84 2.27
C HIS A 22 4.62 -4.37 1.31
N SER A 23 4.19 -5.26 0.43
CA SER A 23 3.08 -5.07 -0.50
C SER A 23 2.61 -6.44 -0.98
N THR A 24 1.44 -6.50 -1.62
CA THR A 24 0.83 -7.75 -2.04
C THR A 24 0.07 -7.59 -3.36
N GLY A 25 -0.15 -8.72 -4.02
CA GLY A 25 -1.06 -8.81 -5.15
C GLY A 25 -1.67 -10.20 -5.26
N ILE A 26 -2.80 -10.29 -5.94
CA ILE A 26 -3.41 -11.57 -6.34
C ILE A 26 -3.65 -11.47 -7.85
N LEU A 27 -3.08 -12.41 -8.60
CA LEU A 27 -3.29 -12.51 -10.04
C LEU A 27 -4.67 -13.11 -10.33
N ASN A 28 -5.21 -12.84 -11.52
CA ASN A 28 -6.52 -13.34 -11.95
C ASN A 28 -6.60 -14.88 -11.98
N ASP A 29 -5.45 -15.56 -12.10
CA ASP A 29 -5.35 -17.02 -12.03
C ASP A 29 -5.26 -17.57 -10.59
N GLY A 30 -5.39 -16.69 -9.58
CA GLY A 30 -5.39 -17.05 -8.16
C GLY A 30 -4.00 -17.16 -7.53
N ARG A 31 -2.91 -16.97 -8.28
CA ARG A 31 -1.56 -16.90 -7.70
C ARG A 31 -1.44 -15.68 -6.79
N ALA A 32 -1.01 -15.90 -5.56
CA ALA A 32 -0.76 -14.83 -4.60
C ALA A 32 0.70 -14.39 -4.64
N LEU A 33 0.93 -13.08 -4.61
CA LEU A 33 2.24 -12.47 -4.64
C LEU A 33 2.46 -11.67 -3.35
N ILE A 34 3.60 -11.89 -2.72
CA ILE A 34 4.04 -11.11 -1.55
C ILE A 34 5.37 -10.47 -1.87
N PHE A 35 5.39 -9.15 -1.80
CA PHE A 35 6.63 -8.40 -1.78
C PHE A 35 7.15 -8.36 -0.34
N THR A 36 8.37 -8.84 -0.14
CA THR A 36 9.01 -8.91 1.18
C THR A 36 10.54 -8.78 1.04
N ARG A 37 11.26 -8.93 2.15
CA ARG A 37 12.73 -9.00 2.18
C ARG A 37 13.19 -10.17 3.03
N GLU A 38 14.42 -10.62 2.76
CA GLU A 38 15.08 -11.66 3.56
C GLU A 38 15.29 -11.18 5.01
N ALA A 39 15.14 -12.09 5.98
CA ALA A 39 15.30 -11.75 7.39
C ALA A 39 16.74 -11.39 7.78
N GLU A 40 17.73 -12.03 7.13
CA GLU A 40 19.15 -11.88 7.48
C GLU A 40 19.85 -10.73 6.76
N VAL A 41 19.30 -10.23 5.64
CA VAL A 41 19.93 -9.19 4.82
C VAL A 41 18.90 -8.10 4.51
N SER A 42 19.07 -6.92 5.11
CA SER A 42 18.10 -5.82 5.09
C SER A 42 17.73 -5.30 3.70
N ASP A 43 18.61 -5.53 2.73
CA ASP A 43 18.57 -4.88 1.42
C ASP A 43 18.19 -5.88 0.31
N LYS A 44 17.96 -7.15 0.66
CA LYS A 44 17.55 -8.21 -0.28
C LYS A 44 16.04 -8.34 -0.34
N TYR A 45 15.44 -7.58 -1.25
CA TYR A 45 14.02 -7.67 -1.58
C TYR A 45 13.73 -8.84 -2.53
N CYS A 46 12.55 -9.44 -2.35
CA CYS A 46 12.06 -10.49 -3.22
C CYS A 46 10.53 -10.47 -3.31
N VAL A 47 10.01 -11.07 -4.39
CA VAL A 47 8.61 -11.44 -4.50
C VAL A 47 8.51 -12.94 -4.28
N ILE A 48 7.62 -13.36 -3.39
CA ILE A 48 7.27 -14.78 -3.23
C ILE A 48 5.92 -14.99 -3.89
N MET A 49 5.90 -15.89 -4.87
CA MET A 49 4.70 -16.37 -5.53
C MET A 49 4.23 -17.64 -4.86
N PHE A 50 2.95 -17.68 -4.51
CA PHE A 50 2.27 -18.82 -3.92
C PHE A 50 1.19 -19.33 -4.87
N SER A 51 1.21 -20.63 -5.12
CA SER A 51 0.20 -21.36 -5.89
C SER A 51 -0.06 -22.72 -5.24
N PRO A 52 -1.14 -23.43 -5.62
CA PRO A 52 -1.41 -24.78 -5.14
C PRO A 52 -0.27 -25.78 -5.35
N SER A 53 0.43 -25.67 -6.48
CA SER A 53 1.48 -26.61 -6.89
C SER A 53 2.90 -26.16 -6.54
N GLU A 54 3.13 -24.86 -6.36
CA GLU A 54 4.47 -24.29 -6.26
C GLU A 54 4.52 -23.04 -5.37
N VAL A 55 5.60 -22.93 -4.59
CA VAL A 55 6.04 -21.67 -3.98
C VAL A 55 7.36 -21.27 -4.65
N LYS A 56 7.37 -20.11 -5.32
CA LYS A 56 8.52 -19.63 -6.10
C LYS A 56 9.01 -18.30 -5.54
N LYS A 57 10.32 -18.19 -5.32
CA LYS A 57 10.98 -16.93 -4.98
C LYS A 57 11.50 -16.27 -6.25
N ILE A 58 11.18 -15.01 -6.44
CA ILE A 58 11.69 -14.15 -7.51
C ILE A 58 12.58 -13.09 -6.86
N ALA A 59 13.87 -13.12 -7.18
CA ALA A 59 14.82 -12.14 -6.67
C ALA A 59 14.61 -10.80 -7.38
N VAL A 60 14.50 -9.71 -6.61
CA VAL A 60 14.25 -8.36 -7.13
C VAL A 60 15.49 -7.47 -7.06
N CYS A 61 16.60 -7.93 -6.47
CA CYS A 61 17.87 -7.22 -6.31
C CYS A 61 17.90 -6.07 -5.28
N ASP A 62 19.13 -5.78 -4.83
CA ASP A 62 19.51 -4.76 -3.85
C ASP A 62 19.21 -3.36 -4.37
N CYS A 63 18.46 -2.59 -3.59
CA CYS A 63 18.09 -1.21 -3.92
C CYS A 63 18.74 -0.28 -2.90
N SER A 64 20.07 -0.11 -2.94
CA SER A 64 20.72 0.79 -1.98
C SER A 64 22.00 1.48 -2.48
N ASP A 65 21.87 2.44 -3.40
CA ASP A 65 22.87 3.53 -3.46
C ASP A 65 22.68 4.53 -2.28
N SER A 66 21.51 4.56 -1.64
CA SER A 66 21.16 5.54 -0.59
C SER A 66 20.52 4.95 0.68
N GLY A 67 20.26 3.64 0.72
CA GLY A 67 19.55 2.95 1.82
C GLY A 67 18.14 3.48 2.12
N ARG A 68 17.61 4.38 1.28
CA ARG A 68 16.32 5.05 1.51
C ARG A 68 15.44 5.15 0.27
N ASN A 69 15.87 4.70 -0.90
CA ASN A 69 14.96 4.56 -2.06
C ASN A 69 14.41 3.14 -2.10
N TYR A 70 13.24 2.97 -1.50
CA TYR A 70 12.64 1.66 -1.41
C TYR A 70 12.07 1.23 -2.77
N PRO A 71 12.29 -0.03 -3.19
CA PRO A 71 11.60 -0.60 -4.33
C PRO A 71 10.08 -0.58 -4.12
N VAL A 72 9.34 -0.26 -5.18
CA VAL A 72 7.87 -0.19 -5.13
C VAL A 72 7.29 -1.29 -6.01
N PHE A 73 6.55 -2.19 -5.38
CA PHE A 73 5.79 -3.26 -6.03
C PHE A 73 4.43 -2.73 -6.49
N PHE A 74 4.03 -3.07 -7.71
CA PHE A 74 2.68 -2.84 -8.22
C PHE A 74 2.21 -4.00 -9.10
N MET A 75 0.90 -4.21 -9.12
CA MET A 75 0.23 -5.13 -10.06
C MET A 75 -0.22 -4.37 -11.29
N CYS A 76 -0.06 -4.95 -12.48
CA CYS A 76 -0.65 -4.41 -13.71
C CYS A 76 -0.80 -5.51 -14.75
N GLY A 77 -2.01 -5.64 -15.32
CA GLY A 77 -2.34 -6.72 -16.24
C GLY A 77 -2.12 -8.10 -15.60
N GLU A 78 -1.49 -9.01 -16.34
CA GLU A 78 -1.21 -10.39 -15.91
C GLU A 78 0.12 -10.56 -15.15
N GLY A 79 0.76 -9.45 -14.78
CA GLY A 79 2.09 -9.44 -14.20
C GLY A 79 2.22 -8.46 -13.03
N PHE A 80 3.45 -8.27 -12.61
CA PHE A 80 3.80 -7.29 -11.59
C PHE A 80 5.05 -6.53 -12.00
N GLY A 81 5.18 -5.29 -11.51
CA GLY A 81 6.36 -4.47 -11.72
C GLY A 81 7.03 -4.09 -10.41
N ILE A 82 8.33 -3.91 -10.48
CA ILE A 82 9.13 -3.30 -9.42
C ILE A 82 9.74 -2.01 -9.94
N ILE A 83 9.39 -0.89 -9.33
CA ILE A 83 10.02 0.41 -9.59
C ILE A 83 11.28 0.50 -8.73
N LYS A 84 12.41 0.77 -9.37
CA LYS A 84 13.72 0.92 -8.73
C LYS A 84 14.25 2.33 -8.87
N ASP A 85 14.54 2.94 -7.71
CA ASP A 85 15.15 4.27 -7.57
C ASP A 85 14.47 5.38 -8.40
N GLY A 86 13.18 5.22 -8.71
CA GLY A 86 12.41 6.11 -9.59
C GLY A 86 12.93 6.23 -11.02
N LYS A 87 13.86 5.36 -11.43
CA LYS A 87 14.62 5.42 -12.69
C LYS A 87 14.31 4.29 -13.67
N GLN A 88 13.95 3.12 -13.16
CA GLN A 88 13.62 1.97 -14.02
C GLN A 88 12.51 1.12 -13.40
N ILE A 89 11.86 0.34 -14.25
CA ILE A 89 10.90 -0.68 -13.86
C ILE A 89 11.41 -2.03 -14.35
N GLU A 90 11.39 -3.02 -13.47
CA GLU A 90 11.46 -4.43 -13.84
C GLU A 90 10.05 -4.98 -13.88
N TYR A 91 9.54 -5.27 -15.08
CA TYR A 91 8.19 -5.79 -15.28
C TYR A 91 8.22 -7.29 -15.58
N TYR A 92 7.65 -8.08 -14.68
CA TYR A 92 7.66 -9.54 -14.73
C TYR A 92 6.32 -10.04 -15.27
N ARG A 93 6.37 -10.89 -16.31
CA ARG A 93 5.21 -11.56 -16.93
C ARG A 93 5.45 -13.06 -17.04
N GLY A 94 4.40 -13.81 -17.36
CA GLY A 94 4.49 -15.24 -17.62
C GLY A 94 4.90 -16.04 -16.39
N ASP A 95 6.07 -16.68 -16.46
CA ASP A 95 6.64 -17.49 -15.38
C ASP A 95 7.49 -16.67 -14.39
N PHE A 96 7.66 -15.37 -14.63
CA PHE A 96 8.45 -14.44 -13.81
C PHE A 96 9.95 -14.76 -13.73
N SER A 97 10.52 -15.48 -14.72
CA SER A 97 11.95 -15.79 -14.71
C SER A 97 12.83 -14.61 -15.08
N VAL A 98 12.40 -13.78 -16.05
CA VAL A 98 13.18 -12.65 -16.58
C VAL A 98 12.26 -11.43 -16.72
N PRO A 99 12.62 -10.27 -16.13
CA PRO A 99 11.84 -9.06 -16.29
C PRO A 99 12.13 -8.37 -17.63
N GLU A 100 11.12 -7.68 -18.15
CA GLU A 100 11.30 -6.62 -19.11
C GLU A 100 11.77 -5.35 -18.40
N ILE A 101 12.80 -4.70 -18.93
CA ILE A 101 13.35 -3.46 -18.36
C ILE A 101 12.73 -2.25 -19.07
N ILE A 102 12.04 -1.41 -18.30
CA ILE A 102 11.39 -0.20 -18.80
C ILE A 102 12.06 1.02 -18.15
N PRO A 103 12.77 1.87 -18.91
CA PRO A 103 13.37 3.08 -18.36
C PRO A 103 12.31 4.15 -18.02
N ILE A 104 12.52 4.85 -16.91
CA ILE A 104 11.66 5.95 -16.46
C ILE A 104 12.32 7.29 -16.80
N LYS A 105 11.62 8.11 -17.57
CA LYS A 105 12.00 9.48 -17.87
C LYS A 105 11.49 10.42 -16.77
N ASN A 106 12.42 11.13 -16.12
CA ASN A 106 12.11 12.15 -15.13
C ASN A 106 12.29 13.56 -15.71
N GLY A 107 11.50 13.88 -16.74
CA GLY A 107 11.57 15.16 -17.45
C GLY A 107 12.72 15.25 -18.47
N SER A 108 13.11 16.47 -18.80
CA SER A 108 14.15 16.78 -19.80
C SER A 108 14.96 18.01 -19.39
N LEU A 109 16.07 18.28 -20.09
CA LEU A 109 16.87 19.50 -19.90
C LEU A 109 16.04 20.79 -20.04
N ILE A 110 15.00 20.78 -20.86
CA ILE A 110 14.17 21.95 -21.19
C ILE A 110 12.99 22.08 -20.21
N SER A 111 12.38 20.95 -19.84
CA SER A 111 11.17 20.92 -18.99
C SER A 111 11.47 20.81 -17.49
N GLY A 112 12.75 20.68 -17.11
CA GLY A 112 13.15 20.36 -15.74
C GLY A 112 12.79 18.92 -15.32
N LYS A 113 13.25 18.54 -14.12
CA LYS A 113 12.91 17.26 -13.48
C LYS A 113 11.53 17.35 -12.83
N VAL A 114 10.74 16.28 -12.97
CA VAL A 114 9.40 16.21 -12.36
C VAL A 114 9.50 15.79 -10.90
N ILE A 115 10.15 14.66 -10.64
CA ILE A 115 10.50 14.19 -9.30
C ILE A 115 11.77 14.93 -8.85
N PRO A 116 11.74 15.64 -7.70
CA PRO A 116 12.93 16.26 -7.14
C PRO A 116 14.06 15.26 -6.91
N GLU A 117 15.32 15.66 -7.12
CA GLU A 117 16.48 14.77 -6.92
C GLU A 117 16.61 14.21 -5.51
N LYS A 118 16.12 14.97 -4.54
CA LYS A 118 16.13 14.63 -3.11
C LYS A 118 14.89 13.82 -2.70
N ALA A 119 13.91 13.65 -3.58
CA ALA A 119 12.74 12.87 -3.23
C ALA A 119 13.12 11.39 -3.08
N GLN A 120 12.63 10.75 -2.02
CA GLN A 120 12.93 9.37 -1.71
C GLN A 120 11.69 8.50 -1.77
N GLN A 121 11.75 7.43 -2.56
CA GLN A 121 10.65 6.47 -2.70
C GLN A 121 10.37 5.77 -1.38
N ARG A 122 9.10 5.51 -1.10
CA ARG A 122 8.67 4.78 0.09
C ARG A 122 7.83 3.57 -0.31
N CYS A 123 8.04 2.48 0.41
CA CYS A 123 7.35 1.22 0.15
C CYS A 123 5.95 1.25 0.78
N PHE A 124 4.93 1.19 -0.07
CA PHE A 124 3.53 1.05 0.33
C PHE A 124 2.82 0.06 -0.59
N GLN A 125 1.63 -0.36 -0.17
CA GLN A 125 0.68 -1.00 -1.07
C GLN A 125 0.18 0.03 -2.08
N VAL A 126 0.57 -0.18 -3.35
CA VAL A 126 0.18 0.64 -4.49
C VAL A 126 -0.81 -0.17 -5.32
N ILE A 127 -2.01 0.37 -5.50
CA ILE A 127 -3.05 -0.25 -6.31
C ILE A 127 -3.38 0.66 -7.49
N SER A 128 -3.37 0.09 -8.69
CA SER A 128 -3.90 0.73 -9.89
C SER A 128 -4.50 -0.33 -10.80
N ASP A 129 -5.65 -0.02 -11.39
CA ASP A 129 -6.28 -0.78 -12.46
C ASP A 129 -5.90 -0.26 -13.87
N SER A 130 -4.98 0.71 -13.93
CA SER A 130 -4.53 1.36 -15.16
C SER A 130 -3.01 1.32 -15.31
N SER A 131 -2.50 1.86 -16.42
CA SER A 131 -1.06 2.06 -16.63
C SER A 131 -0.49 3.28 -15.90
N LEU A 132 -1.34 4.05 -15.21
CA LEU A 132 -0.95 5.14 -14.35
C LEU A 132 -0.74 4.61 -12.93
N ILE A 133 0.48 4.68 -12.41
CA ILE A 133 0.85 4.11 -11.10
C ILE A 133 1.14 5.25 -10.11
N PRO A 134 0.41 5.36 -8.99
CA PRO A 134 0.74 6.34 -7.96
C PRO A 134 1.91 5.83 -7.10
N VAL A 135 2.92 6.68 -6.88
CA VAL A 135 4.10 6.32 -6.09
C VAL A 135 4.33 7.36 -5.01
N CYS A 136 4.46 6.92 -3.77
CA CYS A 136 4.63 7.81 -2.63
C CYS A 136 6.12 8.13 -2.37
N PHE A 137 6.36 9.35 -1.94
CA PHE A 137 7.70 9.88 -1.67
C PHE A 137 7.76 10.65 -0.36
N GLU A 138 8.96 10.63 0.21
CA GLU A 138 9.44 11.70 1.08
C GLU A 138 10.15 12.75 0.29
N ASN A 139 10.07 13.99 0.76
CA ASN A 139 10.80 15.10 0.19
C ASN A 139 11.14 16.11 1.27
N LYS A 140 12.31 16.77 1.15
CA LYS A 140 12.86 17.78 2.08
C LYS A 140 13.25 17.22 3.46
N ILE A 141 12.35 16.52 4.14
CA ILE A 141 12.55 15.99 5.49
C ILE A 141 12.32 14.47 5.50
N TYR A 142 13.25 13.73 6.10
CA TYR A 142 13.30 12.28 5.98
C TYR A 142 12.94 11.54 7.28
N TYR A 143 11.65 11.41 7.57
CA TYR A 143 11.14 10.77 8.80
C TYR A 143 10.63 9.33 8.62
N GLY A 144 10.68 8.75 7.42
CA GLY A 144 9.96 7.51 7.13
C GLY A 144 8.44 7.70 6.88
N LEU A 145 8.00 8.94 6.64
CA LEU A 145 6.63 9.37 6.37
C LEU A 145 6.50 9.96 4.96
N ALA A 146 5.82 9.26 4.05
CA ALA A 146 5.51 9.86 2.75
C ALA A 146 4.45 10.95 2.87
N ARG A 147 4.72 12.11 2.27
CA ARG A 147 3.80 13.27 2.23
C ARG A 147 3.61 13.81 0.82
N CYS A 148 4.36 13.27 -0.14
CA CYS A 148 4.25 13.60 -1.55
C CYS A 148 3.94 12.32 -2.33
N PHE A 149 3.39 12.46 -3.53
CA PHE A 149 3.21 11.37 -4.47
C PHE A 149 3.51 11.83 -5.90
N GLY A 150 3.97 10.90 -6.73
CA GLY A 150 4.13 11.09 -8.16
C GLY A 150 3.20 10.16 -8.93
N LEU A 151 2.73 10.63 -10.09
CA LEU A 151 1.96 9.81 -11.02
C LEU A 151 2.88 9.32 -12.14
N LEU A 152 3.13 8.02 -12.19
CA LEU A 152 3.98 7.37 -13.19
C LEU A 152 3.13 6.81 -14.32
N ASP A 153 3.29 7.36 -15.52
CA ASP A 153 2.62 6.89 -16.73
C ASP A 153 3.51 5.84 -17.40
N ILE A 154 2.98 4.62 -17.57
CA ILE A 154 3.70 3.51 -18.19
C ILE A 154 3.08 3.19 -19.55
N ASP A 155 3.91 3.12 -20.57
CA ASP A 155 3.58 2.57 -21.88
C ASP A 155 4.29 1.23 -22.04
N PHE A 156 3.53 0.15 -21.87
CA PHE A 156 4.06 -1.22 -21.93
C PHE A 156 4.40 -1.65 -23.37
N GLU A 157 3.73 -1.10 -24.38
CA GLU A 157 3.97 -1.41 -25.79
C GLU A 157 5.27 -0.77 -26.26
N VAL A 158 5.46 0.52 -25.95
CA VAL A 158 6.67 1.27 -26.29
C VAL A 158 7.82 1.00 -25.29
N LYS A 159 7.52 0.30 -24.19
CA LYS A 159 8.46 0.02 -23.08
C LYS A 159 9.10 1.30 -22.58
N SER A 160 8.28 2.29 -22.27
CA SER A 160 8.73 3.56 -21.71
C SER A 160 7.84 3.99 -20.55
N ALA A 161 8.40 4.70 -19.58
CA ALA A 161 7.62 5.30 -18.52
C ALA A 161 8.06 6.74 -18.28
N LYS A 162 7.14 7.59 -17.79
CA LYS A 162 7.43 8.99 -17.47
C LYS A 162 6.63 9.47 -16.26
N TRP A 163 7.26 10.30 -15.44
CA TRP A 163 6.55 10.99 -14.36
C TRP A 163 5.69 12.11 -14.95
N LYS A 164 4.38 12.13 -14.63
CA LYS A 164 3.46 13.20 -15.05
C LYS A 164 3.46 14.37 -14.07
N SER A 165 3.60 14.08 -12.79
CA SER A 165 3.47 15.06 -11.71
C SER A 165 4.22 14.62 -10.45
N PHE A 166 4.47 15.59 -9.58
CA PHE A 166 4.93 15.41 -8.21
C PHE A 166 4.13 16.36 -7.32
N LEU A 167 3.33 15.81 -6.42
CA LEU A 167 2.23 16.50 -5.77
C LEU A 167 2.18 16.19 -4.27
N GLU A 168 1.46 17.03 -3.55
CA GLU A 168 1.07 16.84 -2.16
C GLU A 168 -0.46 16.86 -2.10
N ILE A 169 -1.05 16.31 -1.03
CA ILE A 169 -2.51 16.37 -0.82
C ILE A 169 -2.85 17.67 -0.08
N ASP A 170 -3.75 18.47 -0.65
CA ASP A 170 -4.18 19.74 -0.05
C ASP A 170 -4.88 19.52 1.30
N LYS A 171 -4.16 19.85 2.37
CA LYS A 171 -4.62 19.64 3.74
C LYS A 171 -5.80 20.52 4.15
N LYS A 172 -6.00 21.66 3.49
CA LYS A 172 -7.03 22.64 3.86
C LYS A 172 -8.45 22.13 3.63
N ALA A 173 -8.60 21.00 2.93
CA ALA A 173 -9.88 20.34 2.75
C ALA A 173 -10.34 19.51 3.96
N PHE A 174 -9.42 19.14 4.86
CA PHE A 174 -9.76 18.43 6.09
C PHE A 174 -10.23 19.41 7.15
N VAL A 175 -11.17 19.01 8.01
CA VAL A 175 -11.70 19.83 9.12
C VAL A 175 -10.66 19.97 10.22
N ASN A 176 -9.94 18.88 10.51
CA ASN A 176 -9.03 18.80 11.66
C ASN A 176 -7.57 19.14 11.32
N TYR A 177 -7.33 19.79 10.18
CA TYR A 177 -5.99 20.21 9.77
C TYR A 177 -5.37 21.23 10.73
N ASP A 178 -4.05 21.17 10.85
CA ASP A 178 -3.28 22.13 11.63
C ASP A 178 -2.66 23.21 10.71
N ASP A 179 -3.15 24.44 10.82
CA ASP A 179 -2.67 25.61 10.06
C ASP A 179 -1.39 26.23 10.67
N SER A 180 -0.93 25.76 11.83
CA SER A 180 0.28 26.26 12.49
C SER A 180 1.59 25.63 11.99
N ASN A 181 1.49 24.58 11.17
CA ASN A 181 2.63 23.92 10.53
C ASN A 181 2.46 23.89 9.02
N ASP A 182 3.54 23.68 8.26
CA ASP A 182 3.50 23.56 6.79
C ASP A 182 3.50 22.11 6.29
N GLU A 183 3.43 21.14 7.21
CA GLU A 183 3.47 19.73 6.87
C GLU A 183 2.14 19.32 6.22
N MET A 184 2.23 18.53 5.15
CA MET A 184 1.06 17.93 4.49
C MET A 184 0.74 16.59 5.13
N PRO A 185 -0.50 16.09 5.11
CA PRO A 185 -0.85 14.79 5.69
C PRO A 185 0.05 13.67 5.19
N LYS A 186 0.37 12.74 6.09
CA LYS A 186 1.07 11.50 5.72
C LYS A 186 0.14 10.69 4.83
N ILE A 187 0.68 10.17 3.75
CA ILE A 187 -0.01 9.26 2.85
C ILE A 187 0.29 7.83 3.32
N ASP A 188 -0.75 7.10 3.73
CA ASP A 188 -0.64 5.70 4.17
C ASP A 188 -0.76 4.73 2.99
N SER A 189 -1.67 5.01 2.06
CA SER A 189 -1.82 4.26 0.82
C SER A 189 -2.53 5.10 -0.25
N LEU A 190 -2.31 4.73 -1.52
CA LEU A 190 -2.96 5.31 -2.68
C LEU A 190 -3.55 4.21 -3.56
N LYS A 191 -4.69 4.52 -4.18
CA LYS A 191 -5.34 3.66 -5.17
C LYS A 191 -5.79 4.49 -6.36
N ILE A 192 -5.53 3.99 -7.56
CA ILE A 192 -6.24 4.43 -8.77
C ILE A 192 -7.24 3.33 -9.11
N PHE A 193 -8.49 3.72 -9.26
CA PHE A 193 -9.58 2.80 -9.58
C PHE A 193 -10.69 3.55 -10.32
N ASP A 194 -11.13 3.01 -11.44
CA ASP A 194 -12.17 3.61 -12.29
C ASP A 194 -11.90 5.10 -12.60
N ASN A 195 -10.65 5.41 -12.98
CA ASN A 195 -10.14 6.76 -13.24
C ASN A 195 -10.17 7.74 -12.05
N GLU A 196 -10.51 7.30 -10.85
CA GLU A 196 -10.46 8.09 -9.64
C GLU A 196 -9.20 7.78 -8.82
N ILE A 197 -8.67 8.80 -8.13
CA ILE A 197 -7.52 8.64 -7.23
C ILE A 197 -8.03 8.71 -5.80
N TYR A 198 -7.81 7.65 -5.05
CA TYR A 198 -8.15 7.55 -3.64
C TYR A 198 -6.88 7.63 -2.79
N ALA A 199 -6.99 8.34 -1.67
CA ALA A 199 -5.92 8.46 -0.70
C ALA A 199 -6.44 8.16 0.70
N PHE A 200 -5.69 7.34 1.42
CA PHE A 200 -5.82 7.25 2.86
C PHE A 200 -4.68 8.03 3.50
N THR A 201 -5.01 8.95 4.39
CA THR A 201 -4.06 9.83 5.05
C THR A 201 -4.17 9.75 6.56
N SER A 202 -3.02 9.91 7.21
CA SER A 202 -2.90 10.20 8.63
C SER A 202 -2.34 11.61 8.78
N GLY A 203 -2.77 12.40 9.76
CA GLY A 203 -2.57 13.85 9.86
C GLY A 203 -1.12 14.40 9.73
N GLU A 204 -0.96 15.69 10.03
CA GLU A 204 0.27 16.42 9.73
C GLU A 204 1.38 16.21 10.76
N SER A 205 1.10 15.62 11.91
CA SER A 205 2.09 15.36 12.95
C SER A 205 3.34 14.66 12.41
N THR A 206 4.51 15.23 12.62
CA THR A 206 5.79 14.63 12.20
C THR A 206 6.32 13.63 13.22
N THR A 207 5.93 13.77 14.49
CA THR A 207 6.47 12.98 15.61
C THR A 207 5.49 11.91 16.13
N SER A 208 4.19 12.11 15.92
CA SER A 208 3.14 11.28 16.54
C SER A 208 2.18 10.60 15.56
N VAL A 209 2.37 10.72 14.25
CA VAL A 209 1.43 10.17 13.24
C VAL A 209 1.25 8.64 13.28
N ASN A 210 2.18 7.91 13.90
CA ASN A 210 2.08 6.45 14.12
C ASN A 210 2.02 6.09 15.61
N LYS A 211 1.71 7.06 16.48
CA LYS A 211 1.81 6.93 17.94
C LYS A 211 0.68 7.69 18.61
N TRP A 212 0.70 7.70 19.92
CA TRP A 212 -0.24 8.52 20.68
C TRP A 212 0.02 10.00 20.36
N GLY A 213 -1.05 10.72 20.04
CA GLY A 213 -0.97 12.11 19.56
C GLY A 213 -1.04 12.27 18.04
N LEU A 214 -1.49 11.24 17.29
CA LEU A 214 -2.03 11.43 15.94
C LEU A 214 -3.15 12.48 15.97
N ASP A 215 -3.22 13.31 14.92
CA ASP A 215 -4.17 14.44 14.85
C ASP A 215 -5.54 13.98 14.40
N TYR A 216 -5.59 13.32 13.25
CA TYR A 216 -6.76 12.74 12.60
C TYR A 216 -6.29 11.75 11.53
N TYR A 217 -7.22 11.01 10.95
CA TYR A 217 -7.03 10.27 9.70
C TYR A 217 -8.21 10.52 8.75
N ALA A 218 -7.99 10.33 7.45
CA ALA A 218 -9.02 10.54 6.44
C ALA A 218 -8.88 9.57 5.26
N LEU A 219 -10.02 9.26 4.65
CA LEU A 219 -10.12 8.60 3.35
C LEU A 219 -10.82 9.57 2.40
N ALA A 220 -10.16 9.90 1.29
CA ALA A 220 -10.65 10.91 0.37
C ALA A 220 -10.38 10.53 -1.10
N LYS A 221 -11.22 11.06 -1.99
CA LYS A 221 -10.89 11.18 -3.41
C LYS A 221 -10.10 12.45 -3.65
N ILE A 222 -9.07 12.35 -4.47
CA ILE A 222 -8.22 13.47 -4.87
C ILE A 222 -8.17 13.58 -6.39
N SER A 223 -7.94 14.79 -6.88
CA SER A 223 -7.65 15.01 -8.29
C SER A 223 -6.20 14.65 -8.64
N ASP A 224 -5.91 14.61 -9.95
CA ASP A 224 -4.57 14.53 -10.51
C ASP A 224 -3.68 15.76 -10.23
N LYS A 225 -4.17 16.70 -9.41
CA LYS A 225 -3.46 17.88 -8.89
C LYS A 225 -3.36 17.89 -7.37
N GLY A 226 -3.74 16.79 -6.70
CA GLY A 226 -3.67 16.66 -5.23
C GLY A 226 -4.78 17.40 -4.47
N LYS A 227 -5.78 17.95 -5.16
CA LYS A 227 -6.93 18.59 -4.50
C LYS A 227 -7.92 17.53 -4.04
N VAL A 228 -8.34 17.58 -2.78
CA VAL A 228 -9.44 16.75 -2.28
C VAL A 228 -10.75 17.15 -2.95
N THR A 229 -11.40 16.18 -3.60
CA THR A 229 -12.69 16.37 -4.30
C THR A 229 -13.86 15.83 -3.50
N GLU A 230 -13.64 14.80 -2.68
CA GLU A 230 -14.65 14.16 -1.84
C GLU A 230 -13.99 13.54 -0.60
N LYS A 231 -14.64 13.64 0.57
CA LYS A 231 -14.20 12.99 1.80
C LYS A 231 -15.18 11.86 2.12
N LEU A 232 -14.68 10.62 2.13
CA LEU A 232 -15.46 9.43 2.44
C LEU A 232 -15.42 9.13 3.95
N ILE A 233 -14.26 9.34 4.57
CA ILE A 233 -14.06 9.23 6.02
C ILE A 233 -13.19 10.39 6.46
N GLU A 234 -13.53 11.00 7.59
CA GLU A 234 -12.63 11.84 8.36
C GLU A 234 -12.88 11.56 9.84
N SER A 235 -11.83 11.27 10.60
CA SER A 235 -11.95 11.08 12.04
C SER A 235 -12.18 12.41 12.76
N ASP A 236 -12.66 12.35 14.01
CA ASP A 236 -12.59 13.49 14.92
C ASP A 236 -11.12 13.92 15.18
N ASN A 237 -10.96 15.07 15.83
CA ASN A 237 -9.66 15.51 16.34
C ASN A 237 -9.20 14.60 17.50
N LEU A 238 -8.33 13.65 17.19
CA LEU A 238 -7.86 12.62 18.10
C LEU A 238 -7.01 13.20 19.24
N LYS A 239 -6.28 14.30 19.01
CA LYS A 239 -5.53 15.01 20.06
C LYS A 239 -6.46 15.56 21.15
N SER A 240 -7.58 16.18 20.76
CA SER A 240 -8.54 16.76 21.71
C SER A 240 -9.34 15.72 22.48
N SER A 241 -9.50 14.51 21.93
CA SER A 241 -10.32 13.46 22.53
C SER A 241 -9.76 12.90 23.84
N GLY A 242 -8.46 13.10 24.11
CA GLY A 242 -7.75 12.51 25.26
C GLY A 242 -7.62 10.99 25.22
N LYS A 243 -8.23 10.30 24.25
CA LYS A 243 -8.17 8.85 24.06
C LYS A 243 -7.01 8.46 23.15
N LYS A 244 -6.44 7.27 23.38
CA LYS A 244 -5.53 6.64 22.42
C LYS A 244 -6.35 6.10 21.26
N GLY A 245 -6.25 6.73 20.09
CA GLY A 245 -6.97 6.35 18.89
C GLY A 245 -6.17 6.64 17.62
N GLY A 246 -6.59 6.05 16.51
CA GLY A 246 -5.94 6.21 15.21
C GLY A 246 -5.98 4.92 14.41
N VAL A 247 -6.13 5.06 13.09
CA VAL A 247 -6.31 3.96 12.15
C VAL A 247 -5.48 4.25 10.92
N ASN A 248 -4.72 3.25 10.46
CA ASN A 248 -4.10 3.27 9.15
C ASN A 248 -5.01 2.56 8.14
N GLY A 249 -5.08 3.08 6.92
CA GLY A 249 -5.81 2.46 5.82
C GLY A 249 -4.89 1.91 4.74
N THR A 250 -5.22 0.73 4.24
CA THR A 250 -4.52 0.07 3.14
C THR A 250 -5.51 -0.36 2.08
N PHE A 251 -5.39 0.21 0.88
CA PHE A 251 -6.23 -0.17 -0.26
C PHE A 251 -5.96 -1.59 -0.73
N THR A 252 -7.02 -2.30 -1.11
CA THR A 252 -6.95 -3.64 -1.70
C THR A 252 -7.07 -3.60 -3.22
N ASN A 253 -6.84 -4.72 -3.89
CA ASN A 253 -7.13 -4.87 -5.32
C ASN A 253 -8.64 -4.73 -5.63
N SER A 254 -9.52 -4.96 -4.64
CA SER A 254 -10.96 -4.73 -4.70
C SER A 254 -11.39 -3.35 -4.19
N GLU A 255 -12.71 -3.09 -4.15
CA GLU A 255 -13.30 -1.84 -3.61
C GLU A 255 -13.09 -1.61 -2.11
N TYR A 256 -12.35 -2.48 -1.44
CA TYR A 256 -12.21 -2.46 0.01
C TYR A 256 -10.95 -1.74 0.47
N VAL A 257 -11.07 -1.06 1.62
CA VAL A 257 -9.95 -0.50 2.37
C VAL A 257 -9.81 -1.27 3.69
N ILE A 258 -8.63 -1.83 3.94
CA ILE A 258 -8.34 -2.50 5.20
C ILE A 258 -7.96 -1.42 6.22
N MET A 259 -8.72 -1.35 7.30
CA MET A 259 -8.60 -0.36 8.36
C MET A 259 -7.94 -1.03 9.58
N THR A 260 -6.72 -0.62 9.91
CA THR A 260 -5.92 -1.23 10.97
C THR A 260 -5.71 -0.24 12.12
N PRO A 261 -6.23 -0.53 13.33
CA PRO A 261 -5.94 0.27 14.52
C PRO A 261 -4.46 0.42 14.83
N LEU A 262 -4.06 1.60 15.27
CA LEU A 262 -2.71 1.84 15.79
C LEU A 262 -2.51 1.23 17.20
N PHE A 263 -3.59 1.05 17.97
CA PHE A 263 -3.53 0.59 19.36
C PHE A 263 -4.35 -0.67 19.59
N LYS A 264 -3.83 -1.58 20.42
CA LYS A 264 -4.52 -2.83 20.79
C LYS A 264 -5.77 -2.63 21.64
N ASN A 265 -5.83 -1.54 22.38
CA ASN A 265 -6.91 -1.24 23.32
C ASN A 265 -7.74 -0.03 22.84
N ASP A 266 -7.83 0.15 21.52
CA ASP A 266 -8.75 1.12 20.92
C ASP A 266 -10.19 0.59 20.96
N ASP A 267 -11.12 1.36 20.40
CA ASP A 267 -12.54 0.98 20.35
C ASP A 267 -12.78 -0.31 19.54
N TRP A 268 -11.83 -0.73 18.68
CA TRP A 268 -11.89 -1.97 17.92
C TRP A 268 -11.11 -3.11 18.58
N ASN A 269 -10.58 -2.92 19.78
CA ASN A 269 -9.75 -3.87 20.51
C ASN A 269 -8.58 -4.40 19.65
N GLY A 270 -7.97 -3.53 18.85
CA GLY A 270 -6.84 -3.84 17.98
C GLY A 270 -7.17 -4.71 16.77
N LYS A 271 -8.44 -4.93 16.45
CA LYS A 271 -8.87 -5.76 15.32
C LYS A 271 -9.02 -4.93 14.05
N GLN A 272 -8.59 -5.49 12.94
CA GLN A 272 -8.81 -4.91 11.62
C GLN A 272 -10.31 -4.93 11.28
N LYS A 273 -10.73 -3.89 10.57
CA LYS A 273 -12.01 -3.81 9.87
C LYS A 273 -11.78 -3.61 8.38
N VAL A 274 -12.83 -3.78 7.60
CA VAL A 274 -12.84 -3.46 6.18
C VAL A 274 -13.90 -2.38 5.94
N PHE A 275 -13.56 -1.38 5.13
CA PHE A 275 -14.48 -0.35 4.65
C PHE A 275 -14.75 -0.54 3.15
N SER A 276 -16.01 -0.49 2.71
CA SER A 276 -16.38 -0.55 1.29
C SER A 276 -16.41 0.83 0.68
N LEU A 277 -15.70 1.02 -0.44
CA LEU A 277 -15.77 2.27 -1.19
C LEU A 277 -17.13 2.47 -1.87
N SER A 278 -17.84 1.39 -2.25
CA SER A 278 -19.15 1.52 -2.91
C SER A 278 -20.30 1.79 -1.94
N THR A 279 -20.36 1.09 -0.80
CA THR A 279 -21.48 1.20 0.14
C THR A 279 -21.23 2.19 1.27
N GLY A 280 -19.97 2.54 1.55
CA GLY A 280 -19.61 3.37 2.70
C GLY A 280 -19.73 2.65 4.06
N GLU A 281 -19.85 1.32 4.06
CA GLU A 281 -20.08 0.53 5.27
C GLU A 281 -18.80 -0.12 5.82
N TYR A 282 -18.84 -0.42 7.12
CA TYR A 282 -17.78 -1.14 7.83
C TYR A 282 -18.16 -2.58 8.11
N PHE A 283 -17.20 -3.48 7.89
CA PHE A 283 -17.32 -4.91 8.10
C PHE A 283 -16.29 -5.40 9.10
N ASP A 284 -16.72 -6.25 10.03
CA ASP A 284 -15.81 -7.06 10.84
C ASP A 284 -15.26 -8.22 9.99
N ILE A 285 -14.03 -8.64 10.29
CA ILE A 285 -13.41 -9.77 9.59
C ILE A 285 -13.63 -11.07 10.36
N GLY A 286 -14.17 -12.08 9.67
CA GLY A 286 -14.36 -13.42 10.21
C GLY A 286 -13.30 -14.40 9.73
N PHE A 287 -12.14 -14.41 10.39
CA PHE A 287 -11.08 -15.36 10.06
C PHE A 287 -11.50 -16.83 10.27
N PRO A 288 -10.92 -17.78 9.49
CA PRO A 288 -11.09 -19.21 9.72
C PRO A 288 -10.61 -19.64 11.12
N LYS A 289 -11.08 -20.80 11.59
CA LYS A 289 -10.65 -21.36 12.88
C LYS A 289 -9.13 -21.52 12.91
N GLY A 290 -8.50 -21.05 13.99
CA GLY A 290 -7.05 -21.10 14.17
C GLY A 290 -6.28 -19.92 13.57
N MET A 291 -6.93 -19.03 12.82
CA MET A 291 -6.28 -17.88 12.15
C MET A 291 -6.60 -16.53 12.81
N ALA A 292 -7.06 -16.52 14.06
CA ALA A 292 -7.44 -15.29 14.76
C ALA A 292 -6.30 -14.28 14.96
N LYS A 293 -5.04 -14.71 14.81
CA LYS A 293 -3.84 -13.86 14.88
C LYS A 293 -3.33 -13.41 13.50
N HIS A 294 -3.97 -13.84 12.42
CA HIS A 294 -3.59 -13.41 11.07
C HIS A 294 -3.98 -11.95 10.86
N THR A 295 -3.21 -11.30 10.01
CA THR A 295 -3.48 -9.97 9.47
C THR A 295 -3.96 -10.12 8.03
N LEU A 296 -5.02 -9.42 7.66
CA LEU A 296 -5.48 -9.28 6.28
C LEU A 296 -4.64 -8.22 5.58
N HIS A 297 -4.14 -8.53 4.38
CA HIS A 297 -3.29 -7.64 3.57
C HIS A 297 -3.92 -7.24 2.25
N ASN A 298 -4.77 -8.10 1.68
CA ASN A 298 -5.39 -7.81 0.40
C ASN A 298 -6.72 -8.54 0.24
N ILE A 299 -7.57 -7.95 -0.60
CA ILE A 299 -8.79 -8.52 -1.14
C ILE A 299 -8.75 -8.28 -2.65
N SER A 300 -8.90 -9.34 -3.43
CA SER A 300 -9.05 -9.29 -4.88
C SER A 300 -10.24 -10.15 -5.26
N GLU A 301 -11.29 -9.52 -5.77
CA GLU A 301 -12.63 -10.09 -5.93
C GLU A 301 -13.11 -10.76 -4.64
N ASN A 302 -13.18 -12.09 -4.62
CA ASN A 302 -13.58 -12.89 -3.46
C ASN A 302 -12.38 -13.56 -2.75
N LEU A 303 -11.15 -13.35 -3.20
CA LEU A 303 -9.95 -13.90 -2.60
C LEU A 303 -9.33 -12.92 -1.61
N CYS A 304 -8.82 -13.43 -0.51
CA CYS A 304 -8.15 -12.66 0.52
C CYS A 304 -6.76 -13.21 0.78
N LEU A 305 -5.79 -12.33 0.92
CA LEU A 305 -4.44 -12.70 1.33
C LEU A 305 -4.20 -12.30 2.78
N THR A 306 -3.80 -13.26 3.60
CA THR A 306 -3.55 -13.06 5.03
C THR A 306 -2.18 -13.61 5.42
N SER A 307 -1.62 -13.10 6.51
CA SER A 307 -0.37 -13.63 7.07
C SER A 307 -0.38 -13.71 8.58
N LEU A 308 0.42 -14.62 9.14
CA LEU A 308 0.82 -14.62 10.53
C LEU A 308 2.27 -14.12 10.65
N TYR A 309 2.47 -13.05 11.40
CA TYR A 309 3.79 -12.60 11.82
C TYR A 309 4.09 -13.06 13.25
N ASN A 310 5.25 -13.66 13.47
CA ASN A 310 5.73 -14.07 14.79
C ASN A 310 7.26 -13.99 14.88
N ARG A 311 7.80 -12.78 15.08
CA ARG A 311 9.25 -12.46 15.00
C ARG A 311 9.86 -12.66 13.60
N GLY A 312 9.00 -12.93 12.62
CA GLY A 312 9.26 -13.13 11.21
C GLY A 312 7.95 -13.45 10.51
N LEU A 313 7.92 -13.42 9.19
CA LEU A 313 6.76 -13.82 8.40
C LEU A 313 6.68 -15.35 8.42
N ARG A 314 5.70 -15.90 9.14
CA ARG A 314 5.65 -17.33 9.45
C ARG A 314 4.67 -18.09 8.55
N GLU A 315 3.43 -17.62 8.48
CA GLU A 315 2.39 -18.27 7.68
C GLU A 315 1.80 -17.28 6.68
N ILE A 316 1.52 -17.77 5.49
CA ILE A 316 0.73 -17.08 4.45
C ILE A 316 -0.50 -17.92 4.16
N ALA A 317 -1.64 -17.28 3.98
CA ALA A 317 -2.85 -17.99 3.59
C ALA A 317 -3.66 -17.21 2.58
N VAL A 318 -4.18 -17.93 1.59
CA VAL A 318 -5.23 -17.48 0.70
C VAL A 318 -6.55 -18.01 1.24
N CYS A 319 -7.48 -17.09 1.44
CA CYS A 319 -8.84 -17.34 1.89
C CYS A 319 -9.84 -16.89 0.82
N LYS A 320 -11.09 -17.34 0.93
CA LYS A 320 -12.21 -16.88 0.13
C LYS A 320 -13.27 -16.22 1.02
N ILE A 321 -13.80 -15.09 0.60
CA ILE A 321 -14.98 -14.45 1.20
C ILE A 321 -16.20 -15.35 0.92
N GLU A 322 -16.89 -15.76 1.97
CA GLU A 322 -18.16 -16.47 1.86
C GLU A 322 -19.24 -15.47 1.45
N THR A 323 -19.91 -15.72 0.33
CA THR A 323 -21.12 -14.96 -0.03
C THR A 323 -22.20 -15.29 1.00
N VAL A 324 -22.76 -14.27 1.65
CA VAL A 324 -23.99 -14.44 2.43
C VAL A 324 -25.11 -14.60 1.41
N ASN A 325 -25.57 -15.85 1.21
CA ASN A 325 -26.78 -16.12 0.43
C ASN A 325 -28.02 -15.61 1.18
#